data_AF-A0A1M7AAU4-F1
#
_entry.id   AF-A0A1M7AAU4-F1
#
_cell.length_a   1.000
_cell.length_b   1.000
_cell.length_c   1.000
_cell.angle_alpha   90.00
_cell.angle_beta   90.00
_cell.angle_gamma   90.00
#
_symmetry.space_group_name_H-M   'P 1'
#
loop_
_entity.id
_entity.type
_entity.pdbx_description
1 polymer ?
#
loop_
_entity_poly.entity_id
_entity_poly.type
_entity_poly.pdbx_seq_one_letter_code
_entity_poly.pdbx_strand_id
1 'polypeptide(L)'
;EKARVSVACRVPGKDSGKHRDDKHKDEKHKDDKHTGKPGHPQPDKPKPEQPKPEQPKPGHPGTPKKDLVSATVAVPDYVGVCPPPEGITATGVIKTARPTWVAYVWTHNGRIVGKGVVHVDGERTVSYTFTPTRSGTGRMVLGVVSPFYGDLARDTYVVTCQEQPPAEPVAASASVTAPEDYAGACWATRVFTGRVSVNRIAAGGTTVEYRWAGPGFQGPVETLTFAEGDPLTKEVAHPVDATETGVLQRWIEILSPNAAESNRAQTQVECAPVEVVVLGGRVRYDMSTCTPGNQPAFIVSADVRVSGATRVEYQWEFLGVGNFAVPGSFEATGPETRTVSHRIESGPPVGSVRARLTVLSPPNVRAWAYDFSPPPCLSA
;
A
#
# COMPACT_ATOMS: atom_id res chain seq x y z
N GLU A 1 -11.59 33.34 -11.07
CA GLU A 1 -12.53 33.53 -9.94
C GLU A 1 -12.26 32.53 -8.81
N LYS A 2 -12.87 32.69 -7.63
CA LYS A 2 -12.94 31.66 -6.58
C LYS A 2 -14.41 31.37 -6.27
N ALA A 3 -14.85 30.13 -6.43
CA ALA A 3 -16.15 29.66 -5.96
C ALA A 3 -15.97 28.70 -4.78
N ARG A 4 -16.44 29.11 -3.60
CA ARG A 4 -16.68 28.22 -2.46
C ARG A 4 -18.10 27.68 -2.58
N VAL A 5 -18.31 26.39 -2.31
CA VAL A 5 -19.65 25.82 -2.08
C VAL A 5 -19.71 25.29 -0.65
N SER A 6 -20.78 25.62 0.07
CA SER A 6 -20.99 25.27 1.47
C SER A 6 -22.48 25.19 1.78
N VAL A 7 -23.04 23.98 1.92
CA VAL A 7 -24.38 23.69 2.44
C VAL A 7 -24.27 22.28 3.06
N ALA A 8 -24.22 22.09 4.38
CA ALA A 8 -25.24 22.28 5.43
C ALA A 8 -26.34 21.20 5.41
N CYS A 9 -26.33 20.34 6.44
CA CYS A 9 -27.24 19.22 6.61
C CYS A 9 -28.68 19.64 6.98
N ARG A 10 -29.68 18.82 6.66
CA ARG A 10 -31.02 18.91 7.27
C ARG A 10 -31.69 17.54 7.39
N VAL A 11 -32.18 17.23 8.59
CA VAL A 11 -32.99 16.04 8.91
C VAL A 11 -34.45 16.47 9.07
N PRO A 12 -35.38 15.72 8.48
CA PRO A 12 -36.60 15.28 9.18
C PRO A 12 -36.84 13.77 8.93
N GLY A 13 -37.60 13.03 9.74
CA GLY A 13 -38.33 13.36 10.96
C GLY A 13 -38.80 12.05 11.63
N LYS A 14 -39.41 12.16 12.82
CA LYS A 14 -39.95 10.99 13.55
C LYS A 14 -41.17 10.40 12.83
N ASP A 15 -41.33 9.09 12.92
CA ASP A 15 -42.67 8.51 13.08
C ASP A 15 -42.65 7.35 14.08
N SER A 16 -43.72 7.17 14.85
CA SER A 16 -43.72 6.33 16.07
C SER A 16 -44.93 5.40 16.13
N GLY A 17 -44.69 4.10 15.94
CA GLY A 17 -45.70 3.03 16.04
C GLY A 17 -45.90 2.52 17.47
N LYS A 18 -47.17 2.32 17.86
CA LYS A 18 -47.61 1.76 19.16
C LYS A 18 -47.41 0.25 19.25
N HIS A 19 -47.21 -0.27 20.46
CA HIS A 19 -48.15 -1.17 21.20
C HIS A 19 -47.58 -1.40 22.63
N ARG A 20 -48.36 -1.21 23.71
CA ARG A 20 -49.08 -2.25 24.50
C ARG A 20 -48.20 -3.41 24.98
N ASP A 21 -48.29 -3.93 26.20
CA ASP A 21 -48.96 -3.54 27.47
C ASP A 21 -48.21 -4.35 28.56
N ASP A 22 -48.11 -3.88 29.81
CA ASP A 22 -48.62 -4.67 30.96
C ASP A 22 -48.47 -3.97 32.32
N LYS A 23 -49.22 -4.48 33.31
CA LYS A 23 -49.68 -3.73 34.48
C LYS A 23 -49.67 -4.58 35.74
N HIS A 24 -48.92 -4.20 36.78
CA HIS A 24 -49.16 -4.50 38.21
C HIS A 24 -48.33 -3.48 39.03
N LYS A 25 -48.93 -2.66 39.94
CA LYS A 25 -49.34 -2.97 41.33
C LYS A 25 -48.18 -3.46 42.20
N ASP A 26 -47.99 -3.04 43.44
CA ASP A 26 -48.55 -1.93 44.26
C ASP A 26 -47.32 -1.29 44.99
N GLU A 27 -47.34 -0.31 45.89
CA GLU A 27 -48.37 0.26 46.76
C GLU A 27 -48.07 1.77 47.03
N LYS A 28 -48.38 2.31 48.22
CA LYS A 28 -48.27 3.74 48.58
C LYS A 28 -48.17 3.92 50.10
N HIS A 29 -47.18 4.68 50.59
CA HIS A 29 -47.18 5.53 51.81
C HIS A 29 -45.71 5.97 52.10
N LYS A 30 -45.39 7.23 52.41
CA LYS A 30 -45.94 8.02 53.53
C LYS A 30 -45.65 9.52 53.35
N ASP A 31 -46.42 10.33 54.07
CA ASP A 31 -46.56 11.77 53.84
C ASP A 31 -45.63 12.67 54.68
N ASP A 32 -45.36 13.83 54.11
CA ASP A 32 -45.22 15.17 54.69
C ASP A 32 -44.26 15.55 55.84
N LYS A 33 -43.49 16.60 55.53
CA LYS A 33 -42.93 17.57 56.47
C LYS A 33 -44.04 18.30 57.24
N HIS A 34 -43.75 18.69 58.49
CA HIS A 34 -43.93 20.10 58.84
C HIS A 34 -42.87 20.61 59.83
N THR A 35 -42.79 21.93 59.92
CA THR A 35 -41.66 22.72 60.42
C THR A 35 -41.95 23.36 61.79
N GLY A 36 -40.96 23.39 62.68
CA GLY A 36 -41.02 24.13 63.95
C GLY A 36 -39.78 25.01 64.19
N LYS A 37 -40.01 26.26 64.61
CA LYS A 37 -39.03 27.25 65.11
C LYS A 37 -39.82 28.40 65.78
N PRO A 38 -39.22 29.30 66.59
CA PRO A 38 -37.88 29.25 67.22
C PRO A 38 -37.87 29.57 68.74
N GLY A 39 -36.71 29.46 69.40
CA GLY A 39 -36.47 29.99 70.75
C GLY A 39 -34.99 29.95 71.17
N HIS A 40 -34.36 31.12 71.36
CA HIS A 40 -32.99 31.41 71.83
C HIS A 40 -33.08 32.62 72.81
N PRO A 41 -32.10 32.94 73.72
CA PRO A 41 -30.62 32.93 73.57
C PRO A 41 -29.82 32.28 74.74
N GLN A 42 -28.65 31.65 74.53
CA GLN A 42 -27.24 32.17 74.42
C GLN A 42 -26.57 32.56 75.77
N PRO A 43 -25.30 32.16 76.03
CA PRO A 43 -24.16 33.02 75.65
C PRO A 43 -22.90 32.32 75.07
N ASP A 44 -22.33 32.95 74.04
CA ASP A 44 -20.93 33.21 73.64
C ASP A 44 -19.76 32.18 73.71
N LYS A 45 -19.29 31.82 72.48
CA LYS A 45 -17.87 31.76 71.98
C LYS A 45 -16.85 30.74 72.60
N PRO A 46 -15.73 30.40 71.90
CA PRO A 46 -15.35 30.59 70.49
C PRO A 46 -14.94 29.27 69.74
N LYS A 47 -14.51 29.39 68.47
CA LYS A 47 -14.03 28.33 67.56
C LYS A 47 -12.58 27.86 67.87
N PRO A 48 -12.28 26.56 67.76
CA PRO A 48 -11.12 26.04 67.00
C PRO A 48 -11.53 24.85 66.09
N GLU A 49 -10.97 24.55 64.92
CA GLU A 49 -9.55 24.45 64.48
C GLU A 49 -8.85 23.17 64.99
N GLN A 50 -8.17 22.44 64.08
CA GLN A 50 -7.85 21.01 64.23
C GLN A 50 -6.77 20.71 65.29
N PRO A 51 -6.92 19.60 66.06
CA PRO A 51 -5.82 19.02 66.82
C PRO A 51 -4.81 18.29 65.91
N LYS A 52 -3.54 18.67 66.08
CA LYS A 52 -2.32 17.98 65.65
C LYS A 52 -2.14 16.65 66.40
N PRO A 53 -1.37 15.66 65.90
CA PRO A 53 -1.20 14.38 66.60
C PRO A 53 -0.47 14.55 67.94
N GLU A 54 -1.02 13.96 69.00
CA GLU A 54 -0.43 13.97 70.34
C GLU A 54 0.24 12.61 70.63
N GLN A 55 1.48 12.62 71.11
CA GLN A 55 2.22 11.39 71.43
C GLN A 55 1.72 10.76 72.74
N PRO A 56 1.47 9.44 72.80
CA PRO A 56 1.15 8.77 74.06
C PRO A 56 2.34 8.78 75.03
N LYS A 57 2.12 9.22 76.27
CA LYS A 57 3.03 8.93 77.41
C LYS A 57 2.71 7.55 78.03
N PRO A 58 3.69 6.88 78.65
CA PRO A 58 3.67 5.43 78.77
C PRO A 58 2.93 4.89 79.99
N GLY A 59 2.06 3.91 79.77
CA GLY A 59 1.52 3.01 80.80
C GLY A 59 2.06 1.59 80.62
N HIS A 60 2.60 1.01 81.69
CA HIS A 60 3.07 -0.37 81.79
C HIS A 60 2.00 -1.26 82.48
N PRO A 61 1.97 -2.58 82.28
CA PRO A 61 1.83 -3.22 80.98
C PRO A 61 0.66 -4.24 81.03
N GLY A 62 -0.50 -3.90 80.46
CA GLY A 62 -1.48 -4.92 80.12
C GLY A 62 -0.90 -5.80 79.02
N THR A 63 -0.81 -7.12 79.23
CA THR A 63 -0.25 -8.06 78.26
C THR A 63 -1.01 -7.99 76.93
N PRO A 64 -0.42 -7.46 75.85
CA PRO A 64 -1.11 -7.45 74.57
C PRO A 64 -1.13 -8.88 74.03
N LYS A 65 -2.30 -9.35 73.60
CA LYS A 65 -2.35 -10.44 72.63
C LYS A 65 -1.69 -9.91 71.36
N LYS A 66 -0.42 -10.26 71.13
CA LYS A 66 0.23 -10.04 69.84
C LYS A 66 -0.54 -10.85 68.81
N ASP A 67 -1.10 -10.19 67.80
CA ASP A 67 -1.54 -10.87 66.60
C ASP A 67 -0.34 -11.58 65.99
N LEU A 68 -0.39 -12.92 66.01
CA LEU A 68 0.74 -13.78 65.65
C LEU A 68 1.03 -13.73 64.14
N VAL A 69 -0.02 -13.41 63.37
CA VAL A 69 -0.03 -13.30 61.92
C VAL A 69 -0.88 -12.08 61.54
N SER A 70 -0.42 -11.27 60.59
CA SER A 70 -1.22 -10.20 59.97
C SER A 70 -1.08 -10.26 58.44
N ALA A 71 -2.10 -9.81 57.71
CA ALA A 71 -2.12 -9.77 56.26
C ALA A 71 -2.44 -8.36 55.74
N THR A 72 -1.87 -7.99 54.61
CA THR A 72 -2.35 -6.89 53.78
C THR A 72 -2.57 -7.38 52.35
N VAL A 73 -3.41 -6.68 51.60
CA VAL A 73 -3.65 -6.91 50.17
C VAL A 73 -3.70 -5.56 49.47
N ALA A 74 -3.10 -5.51 48.29
CA ALA A 74 -3.18 -4.41 47.34
C ALA A 74 -3.56 -4.98 45.97
N VAL A 75 -4.56 -4.39 45.32
CA VAL A 75 -4.95 -4.71 43.94
C VAL A 75 -5.04 -3.40 43.14
N PRO A 76 -4.28 -3.25 42.04
CA PRO A 76 -4.27 -1.99 41.31
C PRO A 76 -5.57 -1.80 40.52
N ASP A 77 -5.99 -0.53 40.41
CA ASP A 77 -6.93 -0.10 39.37
C ASP A 77 -6.33 -0.33 37.97
N TYR A 78 -7.18 -0.57 36.98
CA TYR A 78 -6.77 -0.78 35.60
C TYR A 78 -7.55 0.12 34.64
N VAL A 79 -6.82 0.76 33.72
CA VAL A 79 -7.36 1.54 32.60
C VAL A 79 -6.62 1.10 31.34
N GLY A 80 -7.34 0.55 30.36
CA GLY A 80 -6.73 0.04 29.12
C GLY A 80 -7.62 -0.97 28.39
N VAL A 81 -7.09 -1.59 27.32
CA VAL A 81 -7.83 -2.56 26.50
C VAL A 81 -8.08 -3.87 27.29
N CYS A 82 -9.29 -4.40 27.21
CA CYS A 82 -9.65 -5.67 27.85
C CYS A 82 -9.84 -6.79 26.82
N PRO A 83 -9.40 -8.03 27.09
CA PRO A 83 -8.67 -8.46 28.28
C PRO A 83 -7.21 -7.96 28.31
N PRO A 84 -6.67 -7.56 29.49
CA PRO A 84 -5.26 -7.22 29.63
C PRO A 84 -4.38 -8.46 29.35
N PRO A 85 -3.30 -8.34 28.53
CA PRO A 85 -2.50 -9.49 28.10
C PRO A 85 -1.79 -10.22 29.25
N GLU A 86 -1.38 -9.49 30.29
CA GLU A 86 -0.71 -10.04 31.48
C GLU A 86 -1.68 -10.31 32.65
N GLY A 87 -2.97 -9.96 32.51
CA GLY A 87 -3.93 -9.94 33.61
C GLY A 87 -3.71 -8.78 34.60
N ILE A 88 -4.50 -8.76 35.67
CA ILE A 88 -4.35 -7.88 36.83
C ILE A 88 -3.91 -8.74 38.01
N THR A 89 -2.78 -8.42 38.63
CA THR A 89 -2.23 -9.16 39.77
C THR A 89 -2.56 -8.46 41.08
N ALA A 90 -3.34 -9.12 41.93
CA ALA A 90 -3.45 -8.74 43.33
C ALA A 90 -2.23 -9.27 44.10
N THR A 91 -1.63 -8.40 44.92
CA THR A 91 -0.47 -8.72 45.76
C THR A 91 -0.90 -8.75 47.22
N GLY A 92 -0.57 -9.82 47.90
CA GLY A 92 -0.82 -10.02 49.32
C GLY A 92 0.48 -10.16 50.09
N VAL A 93 0.56 -9.55 51.26
CA VAL A 93 1.72 -9.64 52.16
C VAL A 93 1.27 -10.25 53.47
N ILE A 94 1.85 -11.39 53.84
CA ILE A 94 1.60 -12.08 55.10
C ILE A 94 2.81 -11.85 56.00
N LYS A 95 2.59 -11.39 57.23
CA LYS A 95 3.60 -11.17 58.26
C LYS A 95 3.39 -12.10 59.43
N THR A 96 4.47 -12.61 60.01
CA THR A 96 4.44 -13.49 61.18
C THR A 96 5.47 -13.05 62.21
N ALA A 97 5.11 -13.14 63.50
CA ALA A 97 6.04 -12.77 64.57
C ALA A 97 7.11 -13.86 64.85
N ARG A 98 6.98 -15.05 64.24
CA ARG A 98 7.89 -16.20 64.32
C ARG A 98 7.78 -17.04 63.03
N PRO A 99 8.82 -17.79 62.62
CA PRO A 99 8.75 -18.78 61.55
C PRO A 99 7.52 -19.69 61.69
N THR A 100 6.60 -19.62 60.73
CA THR A 100 5.27 -20.25 60.82
C THR A 100 4.78 -20.70 59.44
N TRP A 101 4.18 -21.89 59.35
CA TRP A 101 3.41 -22.31 58.19
C TRP A 101 2.02 -21.66 58.20
N VAL A 102 1.72 -20.85 57.19
CA VAL A 102 0.45 -20.14 57.05
C VAL A 102 -0.36 -20.73 55.90
N ALA A 103 -1.59 -21.16 56.19
CA ALA A 103 -2.56 -21.51 55.15
C ALA A 103 -3.44 -20.29 54.85
N TYR A 104 -3.63 -19.96 53.58
CA TYR A 104 -4.36 -18.78 53.13
C TYR A 104 -5.31 -19.08 51.95
N VAL A 105 -6.29 -18.21 51.76
CA VAL A 105 -7.25 -18.27 50.65
C VAL A 105 -7.42 -16.91 49.98
N TRP A 106 -7.48 -16.93 48.65
CA TRP A 106 -7.85 -15.79 47.82
C TRP A 106 -9.34 -15.86 47.49
N THR A 107 -10.07 -14.77 47.76
CA THR A 107 -11.49 -14.63 47.43
C THR A 107 -11.71 -13.40 46.56
N HIS A 108 -12.17 -13.62 45.33
CA HIS A 108 -12.44 -12.58 44.33
C HIS A 108 -13.95 -12.44 44.15
N ASN A 109 -14.50 -11.24 44.36
CA ASN A 109 -15.92 -10.94 44.24
C ASN A 109 -16.85 -11.95 44.99
N GLY A 110 -16.39 -12.44 46.14
CA GLY A 110 -17.13 -13.38 46.99
C GLY A 110 -16.96 -14.87 46.65
N ARG A 111 -16.18 -15.23 45.63
CA ARG A 111 -15.84 -16.62 45.29
C ARG A 111 -14.39 -16.93 45.65
N ILE A 112 -14.14 -18.08 46.28
CA ILE A 112 -12.76 -18.55 46.50
C ILE A 112 -12.16 -18.92 45.15
N VAL A 113 -11.04 -18.29 44.80
CA VAL A 113 -10.35 -18.44 43.51
C VAL A 113 -8.94 -19.02 43.63
N GLY A 114 -8.38 -19.04 44.84
CA GLY A 114 -7.09 -19.64 45.11
C GLY A 114 -6.97 -20.05 46.58
N LYS A 115 -6.09 -21.03 46.84
CA LYS A 115 -5.69 -21.45 48.19
C LYS A 115 -4.19 -21.74 48.15
N GLY A 116 -3.50 -21.55 49.28
CA GLY A 116 -2.07 -21.85 49.38
C GLY A 116 -1.64 -22.12 50.80
N VAL A 117 -0.46 -22.70 50.94
CA VAL A 117 0.24 -22.90 52.21
C VAL A 117 1.68 -22.44 52.00
N VAL A 118 2.19 -21.56 52.86
CA VAL A 118 3.52 -20.98 52.70
C VAL A 118 4.21 -20.84 54.06
N HIS A 119 5.51 -21.10 54.10
CA HIS A 119 6.32 -20.83 55.28
C HIS A 119 6.69 -19.34 55.29
N VAL A 120 6.36 -18.65 56.38
CA VAL A 120 6.60 -17.22 56.57
C VAL A 120 7.53 -17.03 57.74
N ASP A 121 8.67 -16.40 57.48
CA ASP A 121 9.61 -15.90 58.47
C ASP A 121 9.72 -14.37 58.31
N GLY A 122 9.15 -13.64 59.27
CA GLY A 122 8.98 -12.19 59.20
C GLY A 122 7.88 -11.75 58.22
N GLU A 123 8.15 -11.84 56.92
CA GLU A 123 7.25 -11.36 55.85
C GLU A 123 7.33 -12.26 54.61
N ARG A 124 6.19 -12.51 53.94
CA ARG A 124 6.13 -13.23 52.67
C ARG A 124 5.04 -12.69 51.75
N THR A 125 5.42 -12.41 50.52
CA THR A 125 4.50 -12.03 49.44
C THR A 125 3.85 -13.26 48.80
N VAL A 126 2.55 -13.16 48.54
CA VAL A 126 1.73 -14.10 47.77
C VAL A 126 0.93 -13.30 46.74
N SER A 127 0.54 -13.90 45.62
CA SER A 127 -0.18 -13.19 44.56
C SER A 127 -1.32 -14.02 43.96
N TYR A 128 -2.22 -13.34 43.26
CA TYR A 128 -3.25 -13.95 42.42
C TYR A 128 -3.57 -13.05 41.22
N THR A 129 -3.50 -13.60 40.01
CA THR A 129 -3.74 -12.87 38.76
C THR A 129 -5.10 -13.23 38.17
N PHE A 130 -5.86 -12.24 37.72
CA PHE A 130 -7.16 -12.42 37.08
C PHE A 130 -7.29 -11.55 35.82
N THR A 131 -8.10 -11.99 34.86
CA THR A 131 -8.23 -11.32 33.56
C THR A 131 -9.65 -10.79 33.38
N PRO A 132 -9.94 -9.50 33.64
CA PRO A 132 -11.26 -8.93 33.41
C PRO A 132 -11.54 -8.76 31.91
N THR A 133 -12.77 -9.01 31.50
CA THR A 133 -13.25 -8.84 30.11
C THR A 133 -14.18 -7.63 29.91
N ARG A 134 -14.52 -6.91 31.00
CA ARG A 134 -15.44 -5.77 30.99
C ARG A 134 -15.15 -4.80 32.13
N SER A 135 -15.54 -3.55 31.94
CA SER A 135 -15.44 -2.50 32.97
C SER A 135 -16.31 -2.83 34.19
N GLY A 136 -15.89 -2.36 35.36
CA GLY A 136 -16.61 -2.53 36.61
C GLY A 136 -15.70 -2.48 37.83
N THR A 137 -16.31 -2.49 39.01
CA THR A 137 -15.59 -2.56 40.29
C THR A 137 -15.52 -4.00 40.78
N GLY A 138 -14.48 -4.31 41.54
CA GLY A 138 -14.35 -5.60 42.22
C GLY A 138 -13.66 -5.50 43.57
N ARG A 139 -13.69 -6.60 44.29
CA ARG A 139 -13.08 -6.75 45.62
C ARG A 139 -12.22 -8.00 45.66
N MET A 140 -10.97 -7.84 46.09
CA MET A 140 -10.07 -8.93 46.41
C MET A 140 -9.95 -9.07 47.93
N VAL A 141 -9.89 -10.31 48.41
CA VAL A 141 -9.74 -10.62 49.83
C VAL A 141 -8.69 -11.72 49.99
N LEU A 142 -7.72 -11.50 50.87
CA LEU A 142 -6.77 -12.49 51.34
C LEU A 142 -7.12 -12.86 52.78
N GLY A 143 -7.57 -14.10 53.00
CA GLY A 143 -7.90 -14.62 54.33
C GLY A 143 -6.84 -15.60 54.81
N VAL A 144 -6.37 -15.44 56.05
CA VAL A 144 -5.53 -16.42 56.75
C VAL A 144 -6.41 -17.42 57.49
N VAL A 145 -6.17 -18.72 57.26
CA VAL A 145 -6.97 -19.85 57.77
C VAL A 145 -6.27 -20.59 58.92
N SER A 146 -4.94 -20.60 58.93
CA SER A 146 -4.10 -21.34 59.88
C SER A 146 -2.76 -20.62 60.09
N PRO A 147 -2.14 -20.61 61.30
CA PRO A 147 -2.47 -21.39 62.50
C PRO A 147 -3.69 -20.90 63.31
N PHE A 148 -4.16 -19.68 63.05
CA PHE A 148 -5.39 -19.14 63.59
C PHE A 148 -6.16 -18.46 62.46
N TYR A 149 -7.49 -18.40 62.54
CA TYR A 149 -8.36 -17.59 61.66
C TYR A 149 -8.19 -16.09 62.01
N GLY A 150 -6.96 -15.59 61.88
CA GLY A 150 -6.50 -14.38 62.57
C GLY A 150 -6.67 -13.09 61.79
N ASP A 151 -6.60 -13.13 60.46
CA ASP A 151 -6.66 -11.90 59.65
C ASP A 151 -7.36 -12.10 58.29
N LEU A 152 -8.01 -11.04 57.83
CA LEU A 152 -8.75 -10.93 56.58
C LEU A 152 -8.51 -9.55 55.96
N ALA A 153 -7.45 -9.47 55.16
CA ALA A 153 -7.14 -8.29 54.37
C ALA A 153 -8.09 -8.20 53.17
N ARG A 154 -8.58 -6.99 52.87
CA ARG A 154 -9.47 -6.71 51.73
C ARG A 154 -9.06 -5.42 51.05
N ASP A 155 -9.21 -5.39 49.73
CA ASP A 155 -8.99 -4.21 48.91
C ASP A 155 -9.94 -4.22 47.70
N THR A 156 -10.16 -3.05 47.10
CA THR A 156 -11.12 -2.83 46.02
C THR A 156 -10.44 -2.16 44.83
N TYR A 157 -10.81 -2.58 43.63
CA TYR A 157 -10.25 -2.05 42.38
C TYR A 157 -11.36 -1.68 41.39
N VAL A 158 -11.01 -0.81 40.47
CA VAL A 158 -11.81 -0.37 39.33
C VAL A 158 -11.13 -0.80 38.03
N VAL A 159 -11.89 -1.45 37.15
CA VAL A 159 -11.48 -1.74 35.77
C VAL A 159 -12.24 -0.79 34.84
N THR A 160 -11.50 -0.03 34.06
CA THR A 160 -12.00 0.81 32.97
C THR A 160 -11.47 0.24 31.66
N CYS A 161 -12.23 -0.67 31.05
CA CYS A 161 -11.93 -1.16 29.71
C CYS A 161 -12.11 -0.03 28.70
N GLN A 162 -11.08 0.23 27.92
CA GLN A 162 -11.11 1.10 26.76
C GLN A 162 -11.32 0.26 25.50
N GLU A 163 -11.94 0.86 24.49
CA GLU A 163 -12.03 0.27 23.16
C GLU A 163 -10.62 0.18 22.55
N GLN A 164 -10.33 -0.93 21.88
CA GLN A 164 -9.05 -1.08 21.19
C GLN A 164 -8.99 -0.05 20.04
N PRO A 165 -7.92 0.73 19.90
CA PRO A 165 -7.75 1.62 18.76
C PRO A 165 -7.95 0.83 17.44
N PRO A 166 -8.65 1.40 16.44
CA PRO A 166 -8.73 0.77 15.13
C PRO A 166 -7.33 0.46 14.62
N ALA A 167 -7.14 -0.75 14.07
CA ALA A 167 -5.87 -1.09 13.43
C ALA A 167 -5.58 -0.07 12.33
N GLU A 168 -4.31 0.34 12.19
CA GLU A 168 -3.93 1.31 11.17
C GLU A 168 -4.41 0.84 9.78
N PRO A 169 -4.98 1.77 8.98
CA PRO A 169 -5.44 1.44 7.64
C PRO A 169 -4.25 0.94 6.81
N VAL A 170 -4.53 0.02 5.90
CA VAL A 170 -3.53 -0.40 4.92
C VAL A 170 -3.30 0.77 3.98
N ALA A 171 -2.04 1.14 3.83
CA ALA A 171 -1.59 2.23 2.98
C ALA A 171 -0.52 1.71 2.03
N ALA A 172 -0.63 2.08 0.76
CA ALA A 172 0.34 1.83 -0.29
C ALA A 172 1.02 3.12 -0.73
N SER A 173 2.24 2.96 -1.24
CA SER A 173 3.11 4.01 -1.77
C SER A 173 3.88 3.45 -2.97
N ALA A 174 4.44 4.33 -3.79
CA ALA A 174 5.30 3.91 -4.89
C ALA A 174 6.52 4.82 -5.06
N SER A 175 7.59 4.26 -5.60
CA SER A 175 8.72 4.99 -6.17
C SER A 175 9.03 4.49 -7.57
N VAL A 176 9.58 5.34 -8.43
CA VAL A 176 9.94 4.99 -9.80
C VAL A 176 11.38 5.42 -10.08
N THR A 177 12.13 4.54 -10.73
CA THR A 177 13.47 4.77 -11.26
C THR A 177 13.39 4.83 -12.78
N ALA A 178 13.95 5.88 -13.37
CA ALA A 178 14.13 5.96 -14.82
C ALA A 178 15.33 5.11 -15.25
N PRO A 179 15.35 4.60 -16.49
CA PRO A 179 16.57 4.09 -17.08
C PRO A 179 17.54 5.26 -17.33
N GLU A 180 18.82 4.94 -17.57
CA GLU A 180 19.84 5.94 -17.92
C GLU A 180 19.47 6.72 -19.19
N ASP A 181 20.08 7.88 -19.40
CA ASP A 181 19.91 8.65 -20.64
C ASP A 181 20.40 7.84 -21.86
N TYR A 182 19.81 8.10 -23.03
CA TYR A 182 20.06 7.33 -24.24
C TYR A 182 20.44 8.23 -25.42
N ALA A 183 21.58 7.95 -26.04
CA ALA A 183 21.96 8.52 -27.33
C ALA A 183 22.19 7.39 -28.35
N GLY A 184 21.46 7.41 -29.48
CA GLY A 184 21.54 6.34 -30.47
C GLY A 184 20.36 6.29 -31.45
N ALA A 185 20.25 5.21 -32.23
CA ALA A 185 19.18 5.05 -33.20
C ALA A 185 17.81 4.90 -32.52
N CYS A 186 16.81 5.65 -32.98
CA CYS A 186 15.48 5.64 -32.39
C CYS A 186 14.52 4.59 -33.00
N TRP A 187 13.41 4.38 -32.30
CA TRP A 187 12.86 3.08 -31.92
C TRP A 187 13.74 2.32 -30.90
N ALA A 188 14.06 3.00 -29.78
CA ALA A 188 14.76 2.40 -28.65
C ALA A 188 13.82 2.27 -27.44
N THR A 189 13.54 1.04 -26.99
CA THR A 189 12.73 0.82 -25.78
C THR A 189 13.48 1.24 -24.52
N ARG A 190 12.88 2.13 -23.72
CA ARG A 190 13.36 2.55 -22.40
C ARG A 190 12.42 1.99 -21.33
N VAL A 191 12.95 1.26 -20.35
CA VAL A 191 12.15 0.60 -19.31
C VAL A 191 12.23 1.39 -18.01
N PHE A 192 11.10 1.88 -17.52
CA PHE A 192 10.98 2.46 -16.18
C PHE A 192 10.69 1.35 -15.17
N THR A 193 11.36 1.37 -14.03
CA THR A 193 11.16 0.39 -12.95
C THR A 193 10.46 1.06 -11.77
N GLY A 194 9.29 0.55 -11.39
CA GLY A 194 8.54 0.97 -10.23
C GLY A 194 8.70 0.00 -9.06
N ARG A 195 8.65 0.53 -7.84
CA ARG A 195 8.50 -0.24 -6.60
C ARG A 195 7.22 0.20 -5.92
N VAL A 196 6.30 -0.74 -5.72
CA VAL A 196 5.05 -0.52 -5.00
C VAL A 196 5.16 -1.19 -3.64
N SER A 197 4.92 -0.43 -2.58
CA SER A 197 5.14 -0.85 -1.19
C SER A 197 3.91 -0.62 -0.33
N VAL A 198 3.61 -1.55 0.59
CA VAL A 198 2.51 -1.46 1.56
C VAL A 198 3.04 -1.36 2.99
N ASN A 199 2.38 -0.59 3.87
CA ASN A 199 2.79 -0.48 5.28
C ASN A 199 2.62 -1.79 6.07
N ARG A 200 1.61 -2.60 5.70
CA ARG A 200 1.30 -3.92 6.27
C ARG A 200 0.49 -4.74 5.27
N ILE A 201 0.44 -6.04 5.47
CA ILE A 201 -0.45 -6.95 4.75
C ILE A 201 -1.60 -7.30 5.70
N ALA A 202 -2.84 -7.10 5.27
CA ALA A 202 -4.01 -7.50 6.04
C ALA A 202 -4.20 -9.03 6.05
N ALA A 203 -4.94 -9.54 7.05
CA ALA A 203 -5.31 -10.95 7.09
C ALA A 203 -6.17 -11.29 5.86
N GLY A 204 -5.78 -12.33 5.11
CA GLY A 204 -6.35 -12.63 3.78
C GLY A 204 -5.66 -11.92 2.60
N GLY A 205 -4.61 -11.14 2.85
CA GLY A 205 -3.82 -10.45 1.83
C GLY A 205 -4.16 -8.97 1.67
N THR A 206 -3.52 -8.31 0.72
CA THR A 206 -3.74 -6.89 0.40
C THR A 206 -3.62 -6.67 -1.09
N THR A 207 -4.62 -6.00 -1.66
CA THR A 207 -4.67 -5.66 -3.08
C THR A 207 -4.40 -4.17 -3.24
N VAL A 208 -3.46 -3.83 -4.12
CA VAL A 208 -3.14 -2.47 -4.52
C VAL A 208 -3.55 -2.29 -5.98
N GLU A 209 -4.39 -1.30 -6.25
CA GLU A 209 -4.71 -0.88 -7.61
C GLU A 209 -3.84 0.33 -7.94
N TYR A 210 -3.15 0.25 -9.07
CA TYR A 210 -2.20 1.28 -9.50
C TYR A 210 -2.27 1.47 -11.02
N ARG A 211 -1.67 2.53 -11.52
CA ARG A 211 -1.43 2.70 -12.96
C ARG A 211 -0.15 3.48 -13.23
N TRP A 212 0.44 3.21 -14.38
CA TRP A 212 1.50 4.05 -14.94
C TRP A 212 0.90 5.30 -15.59
N ALA A 213 1.52 6.45 -15.35
CA ALA A 213 1.09 7.73 -15.90
C ALA A 213 2.31 8.55 -16.38
N GLY A 214 2.06 9.50 -17.28
CA GLY A 214 3.09 10.30 -17.95
C GLY A 214 2.49 11.57 -18.56
N PRO A 215 3.31 12.51 -19.08
CA PRO A 215 2.80 13.66 -19.82
C PRO A 215 1.99 13.18 -21.04
N GLY A 216 0.71 13.54 -21.11
CA GLY A 216 -0.21 13.09 -22.16
C GLY A 216 -0.57 11.58 -22.13
N PHE A 217 -0.16 10.84 -21.09
CA PHE A 217 -0.33 9.39 -21.01
C PHE A 217 -0.99 8.95 -19.69
N GLN A 218 -2.04 8.14 -19.78
CA GLN A 218 -2.57 7.37 -18.66
C GLN A 218 -2.69 5.90 -19.10
N GLY A 219 -1.98 5.03 -18.40
CA GLY A 219 -2.05 3.59 -18.60
C GLY A 219 -3.34 2.97 -18.06
N PRO A 220 -3.57 1.66 -18.34
CA PRO A 220 -4.64 0.92 -17.73
C PRO A 220 -4.46 0.83 -16.21
N VAL A 221 -5.55 0.56 -15.50
CA VAL A 221 -5.47 0.17 -14.08
C VAL A 221 -4.96 -1.27 -14.01
N GLU A 222 -3.90 -1.45 -13.23
CA GLU A 222 -3.26 -2.72 -12.93
C GLU A 222 -3.43 -3.06 -11.44
N THR A 223 -3.23 -4.33 -11.09
CA THR A 223 -3.51 -4.86 -9.76
C THR A 223 -2.33 -5.67 -9.23
N LEU A 224 -1.86 -5.34 -8.04
CA LEU A 224 -0.84 -6.08 -7.30
C LEU A 224 -1.43 -6.67 -6.02
N THR A 225 -1.37 -7.99 -5.89
CA THR A 225 -1.77 -8.69 -4.67
C THR A 225 -0.54 -9.03 -3.83
N PHE A 226 -0.56 -8.67 -2.55
CA PHE A 226 0.39 -9.05 -1.51
C PHE A 226 -0.27 -10.14 -0.65
N ALA A 227 0.21 -11.38 -0.77
CA ALA A 227 -0.25 -12.52 0.02
C ALA A 227 0.36 -12.50 1.44
N GLU A 228 -0.24 -13.22 2.38
CA GLU A 228 0.31 -13.35 3.73
C GLU A 228 1.70 -13.99 3.69
N GLY A 229 2.71 -13.28 4.23
CA GLY A 229 4.12 -13.68 4.16
C GLY A 229 4.90 -13.12 2.96
N ASP A 230 4.26 -12.44 2.02
CA ASP A 230 4.98 -11.73 0.94
C ASP A 230 5.87 -10.59 1.50
N PRO A 231 6.94 -10.20 0.78
CA PRO A 231 7.63 -8.95 1.04
C PRO A 231 6.66 -7.76 0.90
N LEU A 232 6.80 -6.77 1.78
CA LEU A 232 6.02 -5.51 1.77
C LEU A 232 6.29 -4.61 0.55
N THR A 233 6.98 -5.09 -0.48
CA THR A 233 7.33 -4.35 -1.70
C THR A 233 7.41 -5.30 -2.89
N LYS A 234 6.86 -4.89 -4.03
CA LYS A 234 6.96 -5.59 -5.31
C LYS A 234 7.47 -4.64 -6.40
N GLU A 235 8.24 -5.18 -7.34
CA GLU A 235 8.74 -4.44 -8.50
C GLU A 235 7.81 -4.61 -9.69
N VAL A 236 7.66 -3.53 -10.47
CA VAL A 236 6.87 -3.46 -11.69
C VAL A 236 7.65 -2.71 -12.75
N ALA A 237 7.35 -2.92 -14.03
CA ALA A 237 8.10 -2.32 -15.14
C ALA A 237 7.16 -1.77 -16.21
N HIS A 238 7.54 -0.64 -16.81
CA HIS A 238 6.81 -0.05 -17.94
C HIS A 238 7.79 0.28 -19.08
N PRO A 239 7.74 -0.47 -20.19
CA PRO A 239 8.49 -0.14 -21.40
C PRO A 239 7.85 1.05 -22.13
N VAL A 240 8.68 1.96 -22.63
CA VAL A 240 8.30 3.11 -23.45
C VAL A 240 9.22 3.14 -24.65
N ASP A 241 8.66 3.07 -25.87
CA ASP A 241 9.45 3.17 -27.09
C ASP A 241 9.79 4.64 -27.38
N ALA A 242 11.09 4.92 -27.49
CA ALA A 242 11.60 6.24 -27.84
C ALA A 242 11.71 6.37 -29.36
N THR A 243 10.81 7.15 -29.96
CA THR A 243 10.75 7.39 -31.41
C THR A 243 11.38 8.71 -31.84
N GLU A 244 11.57 9.66 -30.91
CA GLU A 244 12.09 11.01 -31.17
C GLU A 244 12.94 11.54 -30.00
N THR A 245 13.75 12.57 -30.28
CA THR A 245 14.59 13.24 -29.28
C THR A 245 13.72 14.01 -28.30
N GLY A 246 13.90 13.77 -27.00
CA GLY A 246 13.09 14.42 -25.97
C GLY A 246 13.26 13.81 -24.59
N VAL A 247 12.43 14.28 -23.64
CA VAL A 247 12.39 13.75 -22.27
C VAL A 247 11.24 12.77 -22.15
N LEU A 248 11.55 11.51 -21.83
CA LEU A 248 10.53 10.55 -21.41
C LEU A 248 10.34 10.66 -19.89
N GLN A 249 9.10 10.82 -19.44
CA GLN A 249 8.77 10.89 -18.01
C GLN A 249 7.64 9.91 -17.65
N ARG A 250 7.77 9.23 -16.51
CA ARG A 250 6.76 8.33 -15.94
C ARG A 250 6.67 8.45 -14.42
N TRP A 251 5.49 8.20 -13.89
CA TRP A 251 5.20 8.01 -12.46
C TRP A 251 4.16 6.91 -12.29
N ILE A 252 3.98 6.43 -11.05
CA ILE A 252 2.90 5.54 -10.65
C ILE A 252 1.88 6.33 -9.86
N GLU A 253 0.60 6.14 -10.18
CA GLU A 253 -0.54 6.59 -9.39
C GLU A 253 -1.12 5.37 -8.67
N ILE A 254 -1.15 5.41 -7.33
CA ILE A 254 -1.90 4.45 -6.51
C ILE A 254 -3.34 4.95 -6.42
N LEU A 255 -4.29 4.05 -6.70
CA LEU A 255 -5.72 4.32 -6.71
C LEU A 255 -6.41 3.70 -5.48
N SER A 256 -5.93 2.53 -5.04
CA SER A 256 -6.41 1.78 -3.88
C SER A 256 -5.23 1.07 -3.22
N PRO A 257 -5.15 0.97 -1.87
CA PRO A 257 -6.15 1.34 -0.86
C PRO A 257 -6.25 2.84 -0.53
N ASN A 258 -5.33 3.66 -1.04
CA ASN A 258 -5.32 5.12 -0.86
C ASN A 258 -4.84 5.81 -2.13
N ALA A 259 -5.31 7.04 -2.37
CA ALA A 259 -4.75 7.88 -3.43
C ALA A 259 -3.33 8.34 -3.06
N ALA A 260 -2.35 8.07 -3.94
CA ALA A 260 -0.98 8.57 -3.81
C ALA A 260 -0.28 8.62 -5.19
N GLU A 261 0.73 9.49 -5.35
CA GLU A 261 1.62 9.50 -6.51
C GLU A 261 3.06 9.16 -6.09
N SER A 262 3.79 8.48 -6.97
CA SER A 262 5.25 8.32 -6.82
C SER A 262 6.00 9.62 -7.16
N ASN A 263 7.31 9.60 -6.98
CA ASN A 263 8.18 10.56 -7.66
C ASN A 263 8.01 10.46 -9.20
N ARG A 264 8.25 11.57 -9.89
CA ARG A 264 8.30 11.64 -11.37
C ARG A 264 9.71 11.30 -11.81
N ALA A 265 9.87 10.15 -12.46
CA ALA A 265 11.13 9.68 -13.01
C ALA A 265 11.24 10.09 -14.48
N GLN A 266 12.42 10.51 -14.92
CA GLN A 266 12.66 10.99 -16.28
C GLN A 266 14.02 10.56 -16.84
N THR A 267 14.10 10.42 -18.16
CA THR A 267 15.31 10.08 -18.93
C THR A 267 15.34 10.92 -20.21
N GLN A 268 16.53 11.38 -20.61
CA GLN A 268 16.76 12.09 -21.86
C GLN A 268 17.03 11.08 -22.99
N VAL A 269 16.40 11.31 -24.14
CA VAL A 269 16.63 10.59 -25.39
C VAL A 269 17.20 11.56 -26.42
N GLU A 270 18.28 11.17 -27.07
CA GLU A 270 18.88 11.84 -28.23
C GLU A 270 18.96 10.86 -29.40
N CYS A 271 18.08 11.07 -30.40
CA CYS A 271 18.08 10.25 -31.61
C CYS A 271 19.25 10.63 -32.52
N ALA A 272 20.05 9.63 -32.87
CA ALA A 272 21.01 9.73 -33.96
C ALA A 272 20.27 9.92 -35.31
N PRO A 273 20.88 10.61 -36.29
CA PRO A 273 20.31 10.75 -37.64
C PRO A 273 19.99 9.39 -38.27
N VAL A 274 18.88 9.29 -39.00
CA VAL A 274 18.51 8.06 -39.71
C VAL A 274 19.43 7.88 -40.93
N GLU A 275 20.16 6.76 -40.94
CA GLU A 275 20.96 6.31 -42.07
C GLU A 275 20.10 5.47 -43.02
N VAL A 276 20.19 5.77 -44.33
CA VAL A 276 19.56 4.99 -45.40
C VAL A 276 20.63 4.55 -46.39
N VAL A 277 20.68 3.24 -46.66
CA VAL A 277 21.70 2.62 -47.51
C VAL A 277 21.05 1.70 -48.53
N VAL A 278 21.32 1.91 -49.81
CA VAL A 278 20.98 0.94 -50.85
C VAL A 278 22.06 -0.15 -50.84
N LEU A 279 21.70 -1.35 -50.37
CA LEU A 279 22.65 -2.46 -50.17
C LEU A 279 23.13 -3.06 -51.50
N GLY A 280 22.32 -2.92 -52.54
CA GLY A 280 22.57 -3.45 -53.87
C GLY A 280 21.26 -3.78 -54.58
N GLY A 281 21.34 -4.07 -55.87
CA GLY A 281 20.20 -4.44 -56.68
C GLY A 281 20.46 -5.60 -57.61
N ARG A 282 19.37 -6.13 -58.14
CA ARG A 282 19.25 -7.38 -58.91
C ARG A 282 18.28 -7.17 -60.05
N VAL A 283 18.54 -7.84 -61.17
CA VAL A 283 17.63 -7.92 -62.32
C VAL A 283 17.14 -9.37 -62.43
N ARG A 284 15.84 -9.57 -62.62
CA ARG A 284 15.23 -10.86 -62.94
C ARG A 284 14.48 -10.74 -64.25
N TYR A 285 14.76 -11.63 -65.20
CA TYR A 285 14.05 -11.72 -66.46
C TYR A 285 12.83 -12.63 -66.32
N ASP A 286 11.73 -12.24 -66.96
CA ASP A 286 10.50 -13.01 -67.05
C ASP A 286 10.28 -13.44 -68.51
N MET A 287 10.68 -14.67 -68.80
CA MET A 287 10.57 -15.28 -70.13
C MET A 287 9.14 -15.72 -70.48
N SER A 288 8.17 -15.69 -69.54
CA SER A 288 6.80 -16.13 -69.81
C SER A 288 6.04 -15.20 -70.79
N THR A 289 6.50 -13.95 -70.90
CA THR A 289 5.95 -12.91 -71.79
C THR A 289 6.83 -12.64 -73.02
N CYS A 290 7.79 -13.53 -73.31
CA CYS A 290 8.67 -13.37 -74.46
C CYS A 290 7.91 -13.51 -75.79
N THR A 291 8.19 -12.60 -76.72
CA THR A 291 7.83 -12.75 -78.14
C THR A 291 9.14 -12.84 -78.94
N PRO A 292 9.31 -13.79 -79.88
CA PRO A 292 10.53 -13.87 -80.68
C PRO A 292 10.86 -12.54 -81.36
N GLY A 293 12.10 -12.08 -81.20
CA GLY A 293 12.55 -10.78 -81.72
C GLY A 293 12.34 -9.58 -80.79
N ASN A 294 11.80 -9.75 -79.59
CA ASN A 294 11.72 -8.75 -78.51
C ASN A 294 12.74 -9.02 -77.38
N GLN A 295 12.85 -8.15 -76.37
CA GLN A 295 13.38 -8.54 -75.03
C GLN A 295 12.28 -9.16 -74.16
N PRO A 296 12.61 -10.02 -73.19
CA PRO A 296 11.69 -10.41 -72.12
C PRO A 296 11.31 -9.20 -71.26
N ALA A 297 10.19 -9.31 -70.55
CA ALA A 297 9.94 -8.46 -69.40
C ALA A 297 11.04 -8.66 -68.34
N PHE A 298 11.31 -7.64 -67.53
CA PHE A 298 12.28 -7.75 -66.44
C PHE A 298 11.88 -6.93 -65.22
N ILE A 299 12.24 -7.44 -64.05
CA ILE A 299 12.03 -6.79 -62.76
C ILE A 299 13.40 -6.37 -62.25
N VAL A 300 13.60 -5.07 -62.07
CA VAL A 300 14.73 -4.53 -61.31
C VAL A 300 14.29 -4.38 -59.86
N SER A 301 15.14 -4.78 -58.92
CA SER A 301 14.88 -4.63 -57.49
C SER A 301 16.16 -4.22 -56.76
N ALA A 302 16.02 -3.46 -55.68
CA ALA A 302 17.12 -3.17 -54.77
C ALA A 302 16.65 -3.27 -53.32
N ASP A 303 17.55 -3.67 -52.42
CA ASP A 303 17.26 -3.73 -50.99
C ASP A 303 17.76 -2.45 -50.33
N VAL A 304 16.85 -1.72 -49.69
CA VAL A 304 17.11 -0.46 -48.99
C VAL A 304 17.06 -0.74 -47.50
N ARG A 305 18.19 -0.54 -46.82
CA ARG A 305 18.29 -0.60 -45.36
C ARG A 305 18.06 0.78 -44.77
N VAL A 306 17.30 0.83 -43.68
CA VAL A 306 16.96 2.04 -42.92
C VAL A 306 17.32 1.81 -41.46
N SER A 307 17.96 2.78 -40.79
CA SER A 307 18.43 2.62 -39.40
C SER A 307 17.43 3.01 -38.32
N GLY A 308 16.24 3.49 -38.67
CA GLY A 308 15.24 4.02 -37.74
C GLY A 308 13.98 4.53 -38.46
N ALA A 309 13.02 5.06 -37.70
CA ALA A 309 11.76 5.52 -38.27
C ALA A 309 11.94 6.70 -39.25
N THR A 310 11.54 6.53 -40.51
CA THR A 310 11.55 7.61 -41.51
C THR A 310 10.69 7.28 -42.72
N ARG A 311 10.26 8.31 -43.44
CA ARG A 311 9.73 8.18 -44.79
C ARG A 311 10.88 8.14 -45.78
N VAL A 312 10.99 7.06 -46.55
CA VAL A 312 11.94 6.96 -47.65
C VAL A 312 11.23 7.28 -48.96
N GLU A 313 11.66 8.36 -49.62
CA GLU A 313 11.21 8.72 -50.97
C GLU A 313 12.33 8.42 -51.96
N TYR A 314 12.02 7.79 -53.08
CA TYR A 314 13.00 7.34 -54.07
C TYR A 314 12.50 7.47 -55.51
N GLN A 315 13.43 7.43 -56.45
CA GLN A 315 13.17 7.47 -57.87
C GLN A 315 14.00 6.38 -58.57
N TRP A 316 13.33 5.53 -59.33
CA TRP A 316 13.96 4.70 -60.36
C TRP A 316 14.16 5.54 -61.62
N GLU A 317 15.32 5.45 -62.24
CA GLU A 317 15.64 6.03 -63.56
C GLU A 317 16.07 4.90 -64.49
N PHE A 318 15.44 4.81 -65.66
CA PHE A 318 15.75 3.82 -66.68
C PHE A 318 16.22 4.51 -67.96
N LEU A 319 17.49 4.31 -68.32
CA LEU A 319 18.09 4.80 -69.56
C LEU A 319 18.35 3.63 -70.52
N GLY A 320 18.18 3.85 -71.82
CA GLY A 320 18.30 2.80 -72.85
C GLY A 320 17.00 2.03 -73.11
N VAL A 321 15.96 2.23 -72.28
CA VAL A 321 14.60 1.73 -72.47
C VAL A 321 13.60 2.85 -72.18
N GLY A 322 13.06 3.50 -73.21
CA GLY A 322 12.08 4.59 -73.08
C GLY A 322 12.59 5.91 -72.46
N ASN A 323 13.68 5.90 -71.70
CA ASN A 323 14.28 7.05 -71.01
C ASN A 323 13.29 7.78 -70.08
N PHE A 324 12.94 7.13 -68.97
CA PHE A 324 11.92 7.63 -68.03
C PHE A 324 12.31 7.40 -66.56
N ALA A 325 11.56 8.04 -65.67
CA ALA A 325 11.72 7.92 -64.23
C ALA A 325 10.40 7.51 -63.55
N VAL A 326 10.50 6.74 -62.47
CA VAL A 326 9.36 6.26 -61.68
C VAL A 326 9.59 6.59 -60.21
N PRO A 327 8.82 7.51 -59.61
CA PRO A 327 8.90 7.80 -58.20
C PRO A 327 8.25 6.68 -57.38
N GLY A 328 8.69 6.54 -56.13
CA GLY A 328 8.08 5.68 -55.13
C GLY A 328 8.41 6.16 -53.72
N SER A 329 7.66 5.69 -52.74
CA SER A 329 7.96 5.95 -51.32
C SER A 329 7.53 4.78 -50.44
N PHE A 330 8.15 4.65 -49.27
CA PHE A 330 7.67 3.79 -48.20
C PHE A 330 7.90 4.43 -46.83
N GLU A 331 7.05 4.08 -45.87
CA GLU A 331 7.26 4.38 -44.46
C GLU A 331 8.03 3.21 -43.82
N ALA A 332 9.16 3.53 -43.19
CA ALA A 332 9.83 2.65 -42.24
C ALA A 332 9.41 3.09 -40.83
N THR A 333 8.79 2.20 -40.06
CA THR A 333 8.45 2.49 -38.66
C THR A 333 9.62 2.32 -37.71
N GLY A 334 10.69 1.64 -38.12
CA GLY A 334 11.90 1.42 -37.31
C GLY A 334 13.03 0.86 -38.18
N PRO A 335 14.08 0.28 -37.57
CA PRO A 335 15.18 -0.32 -38.32
C PRO A 335 14.68 -1.49 -39.19
N GLU A 336 14.71 -1.34 -40.51
CA GLU A 336 14.25 -2.37 -41.45
C GLU A 336 15.16 -2.51 -42.69
N THR A 337 14.92 -3.55 -43.48
CA THR A 337 15.47 -3.67 -44.84
C THR A 337 14.34 -4.07 -45.77
N ARG A 338 14.09 -3.22 -46.77
CA ARG A 338 12.94 -3.33 -47.66
C ARG A 338 13.37 -3.42 -49.10
N THR A 339 12.89 -4.45 -49.80
CA THR A 339 13.04 -4.53 -51.26
C THR A 339 12.09 -3.52 -51.92
N VAL A 340 12.65 -2.62 -52.72
CA VAL A 340 11.89 -1.81 -53.69
C VAL A 340 12.13 -2.37 -55.09
N SER A 341 11.10 -2.40 -55.93
CA SER A 341 11.17 -3.01 -57.26
C SER A 341 10.29 -2.34 -58.28
N HIS A 342 10.69 -2.39 -59.54
CA HIS A 342 9.87 -1.96 -60.68
C HIS A 342 10.00 -2.95 -61.83
N ARG A 343 8.90 -3.17 -62.57
CA ARG A 343 8.80 -4.13 -63.67
C ARG A 343 8.67 -3.37 -65.00
N ILE A 344 9.49 -3.78 -65.96
CA ILE A 344 9.43 -3.36 -67.36
C ILE A 344 8.85 -4.52 -68.16
N GLU A 345 7.84 -4.25 -69.00
CA GLU A 345 7.25 -5.29 -69.85
C GLU A 345 8.07 -5.58 -71.12
N SER A 346 7.77 -6.73 -71.72
CA SER A 346 8.32 -7.21 -73.00
C SER A 346 8.12 -6.17 -74.12
N GLY A 347 9.10 -6.01 -75.02
CA GLY A 347 9.07 -4.97 -76.05
C GLY A 347 10.22 -5.04 -77.07
N PRO A 348 10.33 -4.05 -77.98
CA PRO A 348 11.32 -4.06 -79.07
C PRO A 348 12.76 -3.99 -78.56
N PRO A 349 13.71 -4.73 -79.17
CA PRO A 349 15.09 -4.91 -78.68
C PRO A 349 15.78 -3.64 -78.22
N VAL A 350 16.16 -3.63 -76.95
CA VAL A 350 17.03 -2.62 -76.34
C VAL A 350 18.47 -3.11 -76.25
N GLY A 351 19.42 -2.16 -76.31
CA GLY A 351 20.84 -2.42 -76.09
C GLY A 351 21.16 -2.51 -74.60
N SER A 352 22.20 -1.79 -74.17
CA SER A 352 22.45 -1.64 -72.73
C SER A 352 21.39 -0.76 -72.08
N VAL A 353 20.80 -1.26 -71.00
CA VAL A 353 19.90 -0.55 -70.10
C VAL A 353 20.66 -0.20 -68.82
N ARG A 354 20.60 1.07 -68.42
CA ARG A 354 21.04 1.54 -67.10
C ARG A 354 19.81 1.71 -66.22
N ALA A 355 19.72 0.91 -65.15
CA ALA A 355 18.78 1.16 -64.08
C ALA A 355 19.51 1.85 -62.92
N ARG A 356 18.96 2.96 -62.43
CA ARG A 356 19.48 3.71 -61.29
C ARG A 356 18.38 3.90 -60.24
N LEU A 357 18.72 3.70 -58.98
CA LEU A 357 17.89 4.03 -57.83
C LEU A 357 18.53 5.20 -57.08
N THR A 358 17.82 6.33 -57.04
CA THR A 358 18.19 7.51 -56.26
C THR A 358 17.21 7.66 -55.12
N VAL A 359 17.69 7.72 -53.87
CA VAL A 359 16.85 8.12 -52.73
C VAL A 359 16.85 9.66 -52.67
N LEU A 360 15.64 10.23 -52.61
CA LEU A 360 15.36 11.66 -52.59
C LEU A 360 15.24 12.19 -51.16
N SER A 361 14.65 11.39 -50.28
CA SER A 361 14.51 11.67 -48.85
C SER A 361 14.75 10.38 -48.04
N PRO A 362 15.59 10.38 -46.99
CA PRO A 362 16.49 11.49 -46.59
C PRO A 362 17.57 11.76 -47.67
N PRO A 363 18.10 12.99 -47.75
CA PRO A 363 19.10 13.36 -48.74
C PRO A 363 20.48 12.76 -48.46
N ASN A 364 21.40 12.88 -49.42
CA ASN A 364 22.81 12.43 -49.37
C ASN A 364 23.03 10.91 -49.35
N VAL A 365 21.99 10.10 -49.56
CA VAL A 365 22.12 8.65 -49.78
C VAL A 365 22.84 8.38 -51.11
N ARG A 366 23.82 7.48 -51.10
CA ARG A 366 24.54 7.08 -52.32
C ARG A 366 23.59 6.33 -53.26
N ALA A 367 23.33 6.91 -54.43
CA ALA A 367 22.53 6.27 -55.47
C ALA A 367 23.19 4.96 -55.95
N TRP A 368 22.36 3.94 -56.20
CA TRP A 368 22.78 2.69 -56.83
C TRP A 368 22.53 2.77 -58.33
N ALA A 369 23.44 2.27 -59.15
CA ALA A 369 23.26 2.15 -60.59
C ALA A 369 23.83 0.82 -61.09
N TYR A 370 23.17 0.24 -62.09
CA TYR A 370 23.57 -1.03 -62.68
C TYR A 370 23.25 -1.04 -64.18
N ASP A 371 24.27 -1.39 -64.96
CA ASP A 371 24.19 -1.53 -66.41
C ASP A 371 24.04 -3.01 -66.74
N PHE A 372 23.04 -3.33 -67.57
CA PHE A 372 22.79 -4.68 -68.05
C PHE A 372 22.29 -4.63 -69.49
N SER A 373 22.28 -5.78 -70.16
CA SER A 373 21.67 -5.94 -71.48
C SER A 373 20.66 -7.08 -71.38
N PRO A 374 19.35 -6.82 -71.57
CA PRO A 374 18.36 -7.89 -71.64
C PRO A 374 18.74 -8.90 -72.74
N PRO A 375 18.66 -10.22 -72.48
CA PRO A 375 18.88 -11.20 -73.52
C PRO A 375 17.74 -11.11 -74.56
N PRO A 376 17.99 -11.42 -75.85
CA PRO A 376 16.91 -11.51 -76.81
C PRO A 376 15.97 -12.68 -76.46
N CYS A 377 14.68 -12.49 -76.70
CA CYS A 377 13.74 -13.60 -76.79
C CYS A 377 14.11 -14.47 -77.99
N LEU A 378 14.74 -15.60 -77.72
CA LEU A 378 15.05 -16.61 -78.73
C LEU A 378 13.74 -17.21 -79.27
N SER A 379 13.72 -17.53 -80.56
CA SER A 379 12.76 -18.47 -81.11
C SER A 379 12.96 -19.85 -80.47
N ALA A 380 11.87 -20.52 -80.12
CA ALA A 380 11.85 -21.92 -79.69
C ALA A 380 12.29 -22.88 -80.83
#